data_AF-A0A2D4P5X4-F1
#
_entry.id   AF-A0A2D4P5X4-F1
#
_cell.length_a   1.000
_cell.length_b   1.000
_cell.length_c   1.000
_cell.angle_alpha   90.00
_cell.angle_beta   90.00
_cell.angle_gamma   90.00
#
_symmetry.space_group_name_H-M   'P 1'
#
loop_
_entity.id
_entity.type
_entity.pdbx_description
1 polymer ?
#
loop_
_entity_poly.entity_id
_entity_poly.type
_entity_poly.pdbx_seq_one_letter_code
_entity_poly.pdbx_strand_id
1 'polypeptide(L)'
;TSPPPSPFLSAILAAFQPQAYDDEEEAWRCHVNQLLTDTDGSSAVYTFHVFSRLFQVIQRRFGAITHESVSFLGENLQRIGTKFKSSLEVMTTYSECPTVFVDAETLMSCGLLETLKFSVLELQEHLDTYNAKREAAEQWLKDCKRTFGTDDGIHGASTDAQELELCRRLYKLHFQLLLLFQAYCKLISQVNVVKKEAEVINMSEELAQLEACLKEAAAYSSIEDTDIPEASQSSTETAIHSLIETLRNKEFFSAIAQVKAFRCIWPNDIF
;
A
#
# COMPACT_ATOMS: atom_id res chain seq x y z
N THR A 1 15.12 33.30 11.91
CA THR A 1 14.93 31.91 12.34
C THR A 1 13.52 31.77 12.83
N SER A 2 12.71 30.97 12.13
CA SER A 2 11.32 30.69 12.53
C SER A 2 11.31 30.02 13.91
N PRO A 3 10.32 30.28 14.77
CA PRO A 3 10.17 29.54 16.01
C PRO A 3 9.99 28.04 15.71
N PRO A 4 10.41 27.15 16.63
CA PRO A 4 10.15 25.73 16.49
C PRO A 4 8.63 25.46 16.49
N PRO A 5 8.16 24.45 15.74
CA PRO A 5 6.73 24.13 15.66
C PRO A 5 6.16 23.79 17.05
N SER A 6 4.88 24.10 17.25
CA SER A 6 4.19 23.73 18.50
C SER A 6 4.27 22.21 18.77
N PRO A 7 4.17 21.76 20.04
CA PRO A 7 4.23 20.32 20.35
C PRO A 7 3.17 19.48 19.60
N PHE A 8 1.97 20.05 19.40
CA PHE A 8 0.91 19.44 18.61
C PHE A 8 1.32 19.25 17.14
N LEU A 9 1.90 20.29 16.53
CA LEU A 9 2.36 20.21 15.15
C LEU A 9 3.62 19.36 15.00
N SER A 10 4.50 19.36 15.99
CA SER A 10 5.66 18.46 16.04
C SER A 10 5.20 17.00 16.03
N ALA A 11 4.12 16.68 16.76
CA ALA A 11 3.52 15.34 16.74
C ALA A 11 2.89 15.01 15.37
N ILE A 12 2.18 15.96 14.74
CA ILE A 12 1.65 15.77 13.37
C ILE A 12 2.78 15.55 12.37
N LEU A 13 3.81 16.40 12.37
CA LEU A 13 4.95 16.27 11.47
C LEU A 13 5.69 14.95 11.69
N ALA A 14 5.87 14.50 12.94
CA ALA A 14 6.46 13.20 13.23
C ALA A 14 5.56 12.03 12.79
N ALA A 15 4.23 12.19 12.89
CA ALA A 15 3.26 11.15 12.52
C ALA A 15 3.08 10.98 11.01
N PHE A 16 3.29 12.05 10.24
CA PHE A 16 3.05 12.08 8.80
C PHE A 16 4.32 12.30 7.99
N GLN A 17 5.50 12.27 8.61
CA GLN A 17 6.77 12.35 7.89
C GLN A 17 6.87 11.17 6.93
N PRO A 18 6.85 11.41 5.60
CA PRO A 18 7.10 10.35 4.65
C PRO A 18 8.55 9.94 4.88
N GLN A 19 8.77 8.76 5.43
CA GLN A 19 10.08 8.14 5.32
C GLN A 19 10.22 7.83 3.82
N ALA A 20 10.93 8.73 3.12
CA ALA A 20 11.13 8.66 1.68
C ALA A 20 12.08 7.50 1.37
N TYR A 21 11.54 6.29 1.46
CA TYR A 21 12.18 5.15 0.86
C TYR A 21 11.84 5.18 -0.63
N ASP A 22 12.88 5.13 -1.46
CA ASP A 22 12.73 4.96 -2.90
C ASP A 22 12.18 3.58 -3.28
N ASP A 23 12.16 2.64 -2.32
CA ASP A 23 11.69 1.26 -2.47
C ASP A 23 10.84 0.79 -1.28
N GLU A 24 9.59 0.42 -1.55
CA GLU A 24 8.64 -0.09 -0.56
C GLU A 24 9.08 -1.44 0.05
N GLU A 25 9.88 -2.26 -0.65
CA GLU A 25 10.45 -3.49 -0.07
C GLU A 25 11.52 -3.14 1.00
N GLU A 26 12.31 -2.09 0.78
CA GLU A 26 13.25 -1.54 1.77
C GLU A 26 12.51 -0.94 2.96
N ALA A 27 11.47 -0.14 2.70
CA ALA A 27 10.62 0.47 3.72
C ALA A 27 10.06 -0.59 4.68
N TRP A 28 9.50 -1.67 4.12
CA TRP A 28 8.98 -2.78 4.90
C TRP A 28 10.06 -3.47 5.73
N ARG A 29 11.25 -3.71 5.17
CA ARG A 29 12.34 -4.36 5.91
C ARG A 29 12.85 -3.50 7.07
N CYS A 30 13.00 -2.19 6.85
CA CYS A 30 13.32 -1.23 7.91
C CYS A 30 12.23 -1.24 9.00
N HIS A 31 10.96 -1.20 8.60
CA HIS A 31 9.82 -1.27 9.51
C HIS A 31 9.84 -2.54 10.37
N VAL A 32 10.04 -3.72 9.78
CA VAL A 32 10.12 -4.99 10.51
C VAL A 32 11.23 -4.93 11.58
N ASN A 33 12.42 -4.45 11.22
CA ASN A 33 13.53 -4.34 12.17
C ASN A 33 13.22 -3.38 13.33
N GLN A 34 12.62 -2.24 13.04
CA GLN A 34 12.21 -1.26 14.06
C GLN A 34 11.13 -1.84 14.97
N LEU A 35 10.11 -2.48 14.38
CA LEU A 35 9.00 -3.10 15.09
C LEU A 35 9.46 -4.17 16.07
N LEU A 36 10.47 -4.98 15.73
CA LEU A 36 10.99 -6.01 16.62
C LEU A 36 11.65 -5.43 17.88
N THR A 37 12.17 -4.20 17.80
CA THR A 37 12.72 -3.47 18.95
C THR A 37 11.72 -2.54 19.62
N ASP A 38 10.50 -2.44 19.09
CA ASP A 38 9.46 -1.54 19.59
C ASP A 38 8.98 -1.96 20.98
N THR A 39 8.91 -1.01 21.90
CA THR A 39 8.49 -1.22 23.29
C THR A 39 7.28 -0.37 23.69
N ASP A 40 6.94 0.64 22.89
CA ASP A 40 5.91 1.63 23.21
C ASP A 40 4.83 1.76 22.12
N GLY A 41 4.95 0.99 21.04
CA GLY A 41 4.00 0.98 19.94
C GLY A 41 4.26 2.07 18.91
N SER A 42 5.30 2.90 19.08
CA SER A 42 5.60 4.03 18.19
C SER A 42 5.93 3.61 16.76
N SER A 43 6.47 2.40 16.55
CA SER A 43 6.65 1.83 15.22
C SER A 43 5.40 1.07 14.78
N ALA A 44 4.82 0.28 15.69
CA ALA A 44 3.66 -0.58 15.44
C ALA A 44 2.48 0.12 14.74
N VAL A 45 2.17 1.37 15.12
CA VAL A 45 1.09 2.17 14.52
C VAL A 45 1.19 2.32 13.00
N TYR A 46 2.39 2.24 12.42
CA TYR A 46 2.61 2.40 10.97
C TYR A 46 2.50 1.11 10.17
N THR A 47 2.38 -0.05 10.82
CA THR A 47 2.47 -1.37 10.16
C THR A 47 1.49 -1.54 9.00
N PHE A 48 0.22 -1.15 9.20
CA PHE A 48 -0.81 -1.26 8.16
C PHE A 48 -0.52 -0.36 6.97
N HIS A 49 -0.06 0.87 7.22
CA HIS A 49 0.31 1.81 6.18
C HIS A 49 1.46 1.28 5.33
N VAL A 50 2.58 0.91 5.96
CA VAL A 50 3.78 0.43 5.26
C VAL A 50 3.47 -0.84 4.47
N PHE A 51 2.75 -1.80 5.06
CA PHE A 51 2.37 -3.02 4.36
C PHE A 51 1.43 -2.75 3.17
N SER A 52 0.43 -1.88 3.33
CA SER A 52 -0.51 -1.57 2.25
C SER A 52 0.18 -1.02 1.01
N ARG A 53 1.17 -0.13 1.19
CA ARG A 53 1.99 0.43 0.10
C ARG A 53 2.83 -0.64 -0.58
N LEU A 54 3.49 -1.49 0.21
CA LEU A 54 4.23 -2.64 -0.32
C LEU A 54 3.30 -3.57 -1.13
N PHE A 55 2.12 -3.90 -0.59
CA PHE A 55 1.19 -4.81 -1.24
C PHE A 55 0.70 -4.27 -2.59
N GLN A 56 0.47 -2.96 -2.71
CA GLN A 56 0.16 -2.31 -4.00
C GLN A 56 1.28 -2.48 -5.03
N VAL A 57 2.54 -2.39 -4.62
CA VAL A 57 3.70 -2.68 -5.50
C VAL A 57 3.71 -4.14 -5.91
N ILE A 58 3.49 -5.06 -4.96
CA ILE A 58 3.43 -6.50 -5.19
C ILE A 58 2.33 -6.85 -6.21
N GLN A 59 1.13 -6.29 -6.06
CA GLN A 59 0.02 -6.50 -6.99
C GLN A 59 0.37 -6.03 -8.41
N ARG A 60 0.99 -4.84 -8.56
CA ARG A 60 1.45 -4.34 -9.86
C ARG A 60 2.48 -5.25 -10.50
N ARG A 61 3.49 -5.70 -9.74
CA ARG A 61 4.53 -6.63 -10.21
C ARG A 61 3.92 -7.99 -10.59
N PHE A 62 3.00 -8.51 -9.77
CA PHE A 62 2.27 -9.74 -10.07
C PHE A 62 1.43 -9.63 -11.35
N GLY A 63 0.80 -8.49 -11.57
CA GLY A 63 0.09 -8.19 -12.80
C GLY A 63 1.02 -8.21 -14.01
N ALA A 64 2.16 -7.52 -13.93
CA ALA A 64 3.15 -7.45 -15.01
C ALA A 64 3.66 -8.84 -15.41
N ILE A 65 4.17 -9.64 -14.45
CA ILE A 65 4.67 -10.99 -14.75
C ILE A 65 3.58 -11.91 -15.29
N THR A 66 2.34 -11.78 -14.79
CA THR A 66 1.20 -12.56 -15.30
C THR A 66 0.90 -12.20 -16.74
N HIS A 67 0.83 -10.91 -17.08
CA HIS A 67 0.59 -10.46 -18.45
C HIS A 67 1.70 -10.89 -19.41
N GLU A 68 2.96 -10.72 -19.03
CA GLU A 68 4.11 -11.13 -19.85
C GLU A 68 4.22 -12.65 -20.02
N SER A 69 3.87 -13.40 -18.99
CA SER A 69 3.87 -14.86 -19.08
C SER A 69 2.75 -15.35 -19.98
N VAL A 70 1.54 -14.77 -19.87
CA VAL A 70 0.40 -15.14 -20.71
C VAL A 70 0.61 -14.73 -22.17
N SER A 71 1.31 -13.63 -22.45
CA SER A 71 1.66 -13.26 -23.83
C SER A 71 2.70 -14.18 -24.45
N PHE A 72 3.49 -14.89 -23.63
CA PHE A 72 4.43 -15.90 -24.09
C PHE A 72 3.77 -17.27 -24.37
N LEU A 73 2.60 -17.56 -23.79
CA LEU A 73 1.93 -18.86 -23.98
C LEU A 73 1.41 -19.04 -25.42
N GLY A 74 1.66 -20.20 -26.01
CA GLY A 74 1.11 -20.59 -27.31
C GLY A 74 -0.40 -20.87 -27.26
N GLU A 75 -0.98 -21.11 -28.44
CA GLU A 75 -2.44 -21.33 -28.61
C GLU A 75 -2.99 -22.46 -27.73
N ASN A 76 -2.20 -23.52 -27.52
CA ASN A 76 -2.56 -24.70 -26.72
C ASN A 76 -2.88 -24.34 -25.25
N LEU A 77 -2.24 -23.32 -24.69
CA LEU A 77 -2.37 -22.93 -23.28
C LEU A 77 -3.12 -21.61 -23.08
N GLN A 78 -3.71 -21.05 -24.13
CA GLN A 78 -4.49 -19.81 -24.04
C GLN A 78 -5.63 -19.89 -23.02
N ARG A 79 -6.29 -21.05 -22.89
CA ARG A 79 -7.34 -21.28 -21.87
C ARG A 79 -6.81 -21.23 -20.43
N ILE A 80 -5.54 -21.55 -20.21
CA ILE A 80 -4.90 -21.41 -18.89
C ILE A 80 -4.54 -19.94 -18.67
N GLY A 81 -4.01 -19.29 -19.71
CA GLY A 81 -3.71 -17.86 -19.68
C GLY A 81 -4.91 -16.98 -19.35
N THR A 82 -6.10 -17.30 -19.91
CA THR A 82 -7.33 -16.58 -19.56
C THR A 82 -7.72 -16.77 -18.09
N LYS A 83 -7.55 -17.97 -17.52
CA LYS A 83 -7.79 -18.20 -16.08
C LYS A 83 -6.86 -17.37 -15.20
N PHE A 84 -5.58 -17.25 -15.56
CA PHE A 84 -4.66 -16.38 -14.82
C PHE A 84 -5.08 -14.91 -14.87
N LYS A 85 -5.49 -14.41 -16.04
CA LYS A 85 -5.99 -13.04 -16.21
C LYS A 85 -7.26 -12.79 -15.38
N SER A 86 -8.24 -13.70 -15.43
CA SER A 86 -9.45 -13.59 -14.60
C SER A 86 -9.13 -13.64 -13.11
N SER A 87 -8.18 -14.49 -12.68
CA SER A 87 -7.76 -14.54 -11.27
C SER A 87 -7.07 -13.24 -10.83
N LEU A 88 -6.23 -12.66 -11.69
CA LEU A 88 -5.60 -11.37 -11.46
C LEU A 88 -6.62 -10.23 -11.35
N GLU A 89 -7.65 -10.23 -12.20
CA GLU A 89 -8.72 -9.25 -12.19
C GLU A 89 -9.52 -9.29 -10.88
N VAL A 90 -9.93 -10.50 -10.46
CA VAL A 90 -10.61 -10.71 -9.16
C VAL A 90 -9.73 -10.21 -8.02
N MET A 91 -8.45 -10.59 -8.00
CA MET A 91 -7.54 -10.17 -6.94
C MET A 91 -7.38 -8.64 -6.91
N THR A 92 -7.12 -8.01 -8.05
CA THR A 92 -6.99 -6.53 -8.13
C THR A 92 -8.25 -5.81 -7.68
N THR A 93 -9.43 -6.36 -7.99
CA THR A 93 -10.73 -5.74 -7.64
C THR A 93 -11.09 -5.87 -6.17
N TYR A 94 -10.74 -6.98 -5.53
CA TYR A 94 -11.21 -7.31 -4.17
C TYR A 94 -10.13 -7.27 -3.09
N SER A 95 -8.88 -6.93 -3.41
CA SER A 95 -7.78 -6.87 -2.44
C SER A 95 -7.27 -5.45 -2.16
N GLU A 96 -8.15 -4.45 -2.21
CA GLU A 96 -7.82 -3.14 -1.64
C GLU A 96 -7.60 -3.29 -0.13
N CYS A 97 -6.43 -2.86 0.32
CA CYS A 97 -6.08 -2.89 1.74
C CYS A 97 -6.87 -1.78 2.46
N PRO A 98 -7.63 -2.08 3.52
CA PRO A 98 -8.29 -1.05 4.28
C PRO A 98 -7.26 -0.14 4.95
N THR A 99 -7.57 1.15 5.01
CA THR A 99 -6.81 2.11 5.80
C THR A 99 -7.13 1.87 7.28
N VAL A 100 -6.11 1.48 8.05
CA VAL A 100 -6.25 1.17 9.48
C VAL A 100 -5.36 2.11 10.27
N PHE A 101 -5.96 2.82 11.22
CA PHE A 101 -5.27 3.65 12.19
C PHE A 101 -5.59 3.15 13.59
N VAL A 102 -4.54 2.93 14.38
CA VAL A 102 -4.62 2.64 15.82
C VAL A 102 -3.53 3.48 16.46
N ASP A 103 -3.85 4.19 17.53
CA ASP A 103 -2.85 4.94 18.28
C ASP A 103 -2.02 4.00 19.18
N ALA A 104 -0.84 4.47 19.58
CA ALA A 104 0.09 3.67 20.36
C ALA A 104 -0.46 3.32 21.76
N GLU A 105 -1.21 4.23 22.39
CA GLU A 105 -1.79 3.99 23.71
C GLU A 105 -2.81 2.84 23.66
N THR A 106 -3.70 2.85 22.67
CA THR A 106 -4.66 1.75 22.41
C THR A 106 -3.95 0.43 22.09
N LEU A 107 -2.89 0.45 21.25
CA LEU A 107 -2.12 -0.77 20.96
C LEU A 107 -1.52 -1.39 22.22
N MET A 108 -1.02 -0.54 23.12
CA MET A 108 -0.37 -0.98 24.35
C MET A 108 -1.38 -1.44 25.40
N SER A 109 -2.46 -0.68 25.62
CA SER A 109 -3.49 -1.00 26.62
C SER A 109 -4.22 -2.31 26.30
N CYS A 110 -4.48 -2.58 25.02
CA CYS A 110 -5.11 -3.81 24.55
C CYS A 110 -4.13 -4.98 24.37
N GLY A 111 -2.84 -4.81 24.69
CA GLY A 111 -1.83 -5.86 24.57
C GLY A 111 -1.59 -6.34 23.13
N LEU A 112 -1.84 -5.48 22.13
CA LEU A 112 -1.74 -5.84 20.72
C LEU A 112 -0.31 -5.87 20.20
N LEU A 113 0.62 -5.14 20.81
CA LEU A 113 1.99 -4.97 20.28
C LEU A 113 2.68 -6.31 19.99
N GLU A 114 2.71 -7.23 20.96
CA GLU A 114 3.37 -8.54 20.77
C GLU A 114 2.65 -9.40 19.72
N THR A 115 1.32 -9.36 19.70
CA THR A 115 0.51 -10.05 18.69
C THR A 115 0.80 -9.51 17.28
N LEU A 116 0.97 -8.19 17.15
CA LEU A 116 1.33 -7.52 15.91
C LEU A 116 2.73 -7.96 15.44
N LYS A 117 3.72 -8.01 16.34
CA LYS A 117 5.09 -8.49 16.03
C LYS A 117 5.08 -9.90 15.45
N PHE A 118 4.38 -10.85 16.07
CA PHE A 118 4.27 -12.22 15.55
C PHE A 118 3.59 -12.27 14.18
N SER A 119 2.52 -11.49 13.99
CA SER A 119 1.79 -11.44 12.73
C SER A 119 2.62 -10.82 11.60
N VAL A 120 3.46 -9.83 11.92
CA VAL A 120 4.40 -9.22 10.97
C VAL A 120 5.51 -10.20 10.57
N LEU A 121 5.98 -11.05 11.48
CA LEU A 121 6.91 -12.13 11.12
C LEU A 121 6.26 -13.18 10.20
N GLU A 122 4.99 -13.53 10.41
CA GLU A 122 4.23 -14.39 9.48
C GLU A 122 4.12 -13.75 8.09
N LEU A 123 3.81 -12.45 8.03
CA LEU A 123 3.78 -11.68 6.78
C LEU A 123 5.14 -11.67 6.07
N GLN A 124 6.22 -11.45 6.83
CA GLN A 124 7.59 -11.44 6.30
C GLN A 124 7.95 -12.79 5.68
N GLU A 125 7.65 -13.91 6.33
CA GLU A 125 7.89 -15.25 5.80
C GLU A 125 7.10 -15.51 4.50
N HIS A 126 5.83 -15.08 4.46
CA HIS A 126 5.03 -15.19 3.25
C HIS A 126 5.59 -14.34 2.11
N LEU A 127 6.09 -13.15 2.40
CA LEU A 127 6.71 -12.23 1.46
C LEU A 127 8.02 -12.79 0.90
N ASP A 128 8.90 -13.33 1.74
CA ASP A 128 10.17 -13.94 1.32
C ASP A 128 9.93 -15.13 0.39
N THR A 129 8.97 -15.99 0.75
CA THR A 129 8.55 -17.10 -0.12
C THR A 129 7.95 -16.60 -1.44
N TYR A 130 7.19 -15.50 -1.41
CA TYR A 130 6.62 -14.88 -2.61
C TYR A 130 7.72 -14.36 -3.54
N ASN A 131 8.69 -13.62 -3.00
CA ASN A 131 9.81 -13.07 -3.75
C ASN A 131 10.67 -14.16 -4.40
N ALA A 132 11.01 -15.23 -3.67
CA ALA A 132 11.73 -16.37 -4.23
C ALA A 132 10.97 -17.04 -5.40
N LYS A 133 9.64 -17.16 -5.29
CA LYS A 133 8.80 -17.71 -6.37
C LYS A 133 8.69 -16.75 -7.55
N ARG A 134 8.61 -15.44 -7.30
CA ARG A 134 8.57 -14.38 -8.31
C ARG A 134 9.83 -14.43 -9.15
N GLU A 135 10.99 -14.34 -8.51
CA GLU A 135 12.31 -14.41 -9.17
C GLU A 135 12.45 -15.70 -9.98
N ALA A 136 12.04 -16.84 -9.42
CA ALA A 136 12.07 -18.12 -10.13
C ALA A 136 11.15 -18.17 -11.37
N ALA A 137 10.03 -17.44 -11.37
CA ALA A 137 9.13 -17.33 -12.51
C ALA A 137 9.67 -16.34 -13.56
N GLU A 138 10.17 -15.18 -13.13
CA GLU A 138 10.78 -14.16 -14.00
C GLU A 138 12.00 -14.71 -14.72
N GLN A 139 12.88 -15.40 -13.99
CA GLN A 139 14.07 -16.02 -14.56
C GLN A 139 13.69 -17.09 -15.59
N TRP A 140 12.69 -17.93 -15.29
CA TRP A 140 12.21 -18.94 -16.23
C TRP A 140 11.65 -18.32 -17.51
N LEU A 141 10.82 -17.28 -17.37
CA LEU A 141 10.25 -16.56 -18.52
C LEU A 141 11.35 -15.91 -19.37
N LYS A 142 12.32 -15.27 -18.72
CA LYS A 142 13.47 -14.64 -19.39
C LYS A 142 14.29 -15.67 -20.17
N ASP A 143 14.55 -16.83 -19.58
CA ASP A 143 15.28 -17.93 -20.24
C ASP A 143 14.50 -18.49 -21.43
N CYS A 144 13.18 -18.63 -21.30
CA CYS A 144 12.32 -19.04 -22.39
C CYS A 144 12.34 -18.02 -23.54
N LYS A 145 12.18 -16.72 -23.25
CA LYS A 145 12.25 -15.65 -24.25
C LYS A 145 13.62 -15.61 -24.95
N ARG A 146 14.72 -15.79 -24.21
CA ARG A 146 16.08 -15.82 -24.78
C ARG A 146 16.31 -17.03 -25.69
N THR A 147 15.71 -18.18 -25.36
CA THR A 147 15.96 -19.44 -26.07
C THR A 147 15.02 -19.63 -27.27
N PHE A 148 13.78 -19.13 -27.18
CA PHE A 148 12.70 -19.40 -28.14
C PHE A 148 12.10 -18.14 -28.77
N GLY A 149 12.39 -16.95 -28.23
CA GLY A 149 11.92 -15.67 -28.77
C GLY A 149 12.88 -15.14 -29.83
N THR A 150 12.71 -15.55 -31.08
CA THR A 150 13.36 -14.89 -32.22
C THR A 150 12.65 -13.59 -32.57
N ASP A 151 13.42 -12.53 -32.80
CA ASP A 151 13.02 -11.14 -33.08
C ASP A 151 12.27 -10.96 -34.43
N ASP A 152 12.10 -12.03 -35.21
CA ASP A 152 11.57 -12.01 -36.59
C ASP A 152 10.15 -12.58 -36.73
N GLY A 153 9.35 -12.64 -35.65
CA GLY A 153 7.93 -13.03 -35.74
C GLY A 153 7.67 -14.51 -36.11
N ILE A 154 8.73 -15.30 -36.30
CA ILE A 154 8.65 -16.76 -36.33
C ILE A 154 8.99 -17.22 -34.92
N HIS A 155 7.95 -17.52 -34.13
CA HIS A 155 8.10 -18.19 -32.85
C HIS A 155 8.92 -19.46 -33.07
N GLY A 156 10.17 -19.48 -32.58
CA GLY A 156 10.86 -20.75 -32.41
C GLY A 156 10.00 -21.55 -31.46
N ALA A 157 9.39 -22.65 -31.93
CA ALA A 157 8.34 -23.34 -31.19
C ALA A 157 8.80 -23.65 -29.76
N SER A 158 8.32 -22.86 -28.79
CA SER A 158 8.37 -23.22 -27.39
C SER A 158 7.70 -24.58 -27.29
N THR A 159 8.35 -25.53 -26.63
CA THR A 159 7.71 -26.83 -26.44
C THR A 159 6.65 -26.68 -25.35
N ASP A 160 5.55 -27.41 -25.47
CA ASP A 160 4.47 -27.40 -24.48
C ASP A 160 5.00 -27.60 -23.04
N ALA A 161 6.13 -28.29 -22.87
CA ALA A 161 6.77 -28.51 -21.57
C ALA A 161 7.29 -27.23 -20.89
N GLN A 162 7.91 -26.28 -21.63
CA GLN A 162 8.41 -25.05 -21.00
C GLN A 162 7.27 -24.09 -20.64
N GLU A 163 6.26 -24.01 -21.50
CA GLU A 163 5.08 -23.20 -21.24
C GLU A 163 4.25 -23.75 -20.06
N LEU A 164 4.14 -25.07 -19.94
CA LEU A 164 3.51 -25.73 -18.79
C LEU A 164 4.28 -25.47 -17.49
N GLU A 165 5.61 -25.49 -17.52
CA GLU A 165 6.42 -25.17 -16.34
C GLU A 165 6.27 -23.69 -15.95
N LEU A 166 6.16 -22.77 -16.91
CA LEU A 166 5.83 -21.37 -16.65
C LEU A 166 4.45 -21.25 -15.98
N CYS A 167 3.44 -21.95 -16.50
CA CYS A 167 2.11 -22.00 -15.89
C CYS A 167 2.16 -22.54 -14.44
N ARG A 168 2.96 -23.58 -14.18
CA ARG A 168 3.14 -24.15 -12.84
C ARG A 168 3.76 -23.13 -11.88
N ARG A 169 4.75 -22.36 -12.34
CA ARG A 169 5.41 -21.30 -11.55
C ARG A 169 4.44 -20.15 -11.25
N LEU A 170 3.70 -19.68 -12.24
CA LEU A 170 2.65 -18.68 -12.06
C LEU A 170 1.59 -19.14 -11.05
N TYR A 171 1.13 -20.38 -11.14
CA TYR A 171 0.16 -20.93 -10.20
C TYR A 171 0.69 -20.90 -8.76
N LYS A 172 1.93 -21.35 -8.55
CA LYS A 172 2.56 -21.32 -7.22
C LYS A 172 2.76 -19.91 -6.69
N LEU A 173 3.08 -18.95 -7.58
CA LEU A 173 3.23 -17.54 -7.25
C LEU A 173 1.88 -16.93 -6.83
N HIS A 174 0.83 -17.18 -7.62
CA HIS A 174 -0.53 -16.74 -7.32
C HIS A 174 -1.01 -17.29 -5.98
N PHE A 175 -0.82 -18.59 -5.75
CA PHE A 175 -1.18 -19.20 -4.47
C PHE A 175 -0.42 -18.57 -3.29
N GLN A 176 0.87 -18.26 -3.46
CA GLN A 176 1.63 -17.60 -2.40
C GLN A 176 1.13 -16.19 -2.11
N LEU A 177 0.74 -15.44 -3.15
CA LEU A 177 0.17 -14.11 -2.99
C LEU A 177 -1.16 -14.14 -2.22
N LEU A 178 -2.00 -15.16 -2.47
CA LEU A 178 -3.21 -15.39 -1.68
C LEU A 178 -2.89 -15.65 -0.20
N LEU A 179 -1.85 -16.45 0.10
CA LEU A 179 -1.44 -16.69 1.48
C LEU A 179 -0.93 -15.42 2.17
N LEU A 180 -0.13 -14.60 1.46
CA LEU A 180 0.33 -13.31 1.95
C LEU A 180 -0.85 -12.38 2.27
N PHE A 181 -1.82 -12.28 1.36
CA PHE A 181 -3.02 -11.48 1.57
C PHE A 181 -3.87 -12.03 2.73
N GLN A 182 -4.02 -13.35 2.84
CA GLN A 182 -4.74 -13.99 3.93
C GLN A 182 -4.09 -13.68 5.29
N ALA A 183 -2.76 -13.74 5.39
CA ALA A 183 -2.04 -13.36 6.60
C ALA A 183 -2.30 -11.89 6.97
N TYR A 184 -2.37 -10.99 5.98
CA TYR A 184 -2.72 -9.59 6.22
C TYR A 184 -4.17 -9.42 6.68
N CYS A 185 -5.12 -10.16 6.12
CA CYS A 185 -6.50 -10.17 6.60
C CYS A 185 -6.62 -10.66 8.05
N LYS A 186 -5.81 -11.64 8.47
CA LYS A 186 -5.74 -12.07 9.87
C LYS A 186 -5.27 -10.93 10.77
N LEU A 187 -4.25 -10.19 10.33
CA LEU A 187 -3.73 -9.04 11.06
C LEU A 187 -4.80 -7.95 11.27
N ILE A 188 -5.52 -7.59 10.22
CA ILE A 188 -6.65 -6.63 10.31
C ILE A 188 -7.74 -7.16 11.25
N SER A 189 -8.02 -8.47 11.20
CA SER A 189 -9.04 -9.08 12.05
C SER A 189 -8.72 -8.95 13.53
N GLN A 190 -7.44 -8.94 13.92
CA GLN A 190 -7.03 -8.73 15.32
C GLN A 190 -7.42 -7.32 15.81
N VAL A 191 -7.19 -6.29 14.99
CA VAL A 191 -7.60 -4.90 15.31
C VAL A 191 -9.13 -4.78 15.39
N ASN A 192 -9.86 -5.48 14.51
CA ASN A 192 -11.32 -5.50 14.55
C ASN A 192 -11.90 -6.15 15.82
N VAL A 193 -11.16 -7.03 16.49
CA VAL A 193 -11.57 -7.57 17.80
C VAL A 193 -11.46 -6.47 18.86
N VAL A 194 -10.34 -5.73 18.87
CA VAL A 194 -10.08 -4.67 19.85
C VAL A 194 -11.02 -3.48 19.69
N LYS A 195 -11.48 -3.20 18.47
CA LYS A 195 -12.55 -2.22 18.20
C LYS A 195 -13.81 -2.38 19.08
N LYS A 196 -14.05 -3.57 19.65
CA LYS A 196 -15.22 -3.88 20.49
C LYS A 196 -14.98 -3.67 21.99
N GLU A 197 -13.77 -3.33 22.40
CA GLU A 197 -13.46 -3.05 23.80
C GLU A 197 -14.05 -1.71 24.23
N ALA A 198 -14.64 -1.67 25.42
CA ALA A 198 -15.44 -0.53 25.88
C ALA A 198 -14.61 0.75 26.09
N GLU A 199 -13.30 0.61 26.30
CA GLU A 199 -12.38 1.72 26.54
C GLU A 199 -11.77 2.29 25.25
N VAL A 200 -12.05 1.67 24.09
CA VAL A 200 -11.50 2.07 22.80
C VAL A 200 -12.44 3.08 22.10
N ILE A 201 -11.91 4.25 21.78
CA ILE A 201 -12.62 5.25 20.98
C ILE A 201 -12.53 4.86 19.52
N ASN A 202 -13.61 4.31 18.99
CA ASN A 202 -13.70 3.92 17.59
C ASN A 202 -14.19 5.09 16.72
N MET A 203 -13.28 5.64 15.89
CA MET A 203 -13.57 6.73 14.94
C MET A 203 -13.78 6.24 13.48
N SER A 204 -14.03 4.95 13.28
CA SER A 204 -14.11 4.37 11.93
C SER A 204 -15.23 4.99 11.09
N GLU A 205 -16.38 5.28 11.70
CA GLU A 205 -17.56 5.78 10.98
C GLU A 205 -17.36 7.24 10.56
N GLU A 206 -16.84 8.06 11.46
CA GLU A 206 -16.53 9.47 11.24
C GLU A 206 -15.45 9.62 10.15
N LEU A 207 -14.41 8.78 10.19
CA LEU A 207 -13.39 8.75 9.15
C LEU A 207 -13.94 8.30 7.80
N ALA A 208 -14.79 7.27 7.77
CA ALA A 208 -15.40 6.82 6.52
C ALA A 208 -16.33 7.88 5.90
N GLN A 209 -17.09 8.60 6.72
CA GLN A 209 -17.90 9.74 6.28
C GLN A 209 -17.03 10.86 5.73
N LEU A 210 -15.95 11.22 6.43
CA LEU A 210 -15.00 12.23 5.97
C LEU A 210 -14.35 11.83 4.64
N GLU A 211 -13.90 10.59 4.51
CA GLU A 211 -13.32 10.05 3.28
C GLU A 211 -14.32 10.10 2.12
N ALA A 212 -15.58 9.73 2.34
CA ALA A 212 -16.63 9.80 1.32
C ALA A 212 -16.87 11.24 0.85
N CYS A 213 -16.97 12.20 1.78
CA CYS A 213 -17.14 13.61 1.45
C CYS A 213 -15.93 14.17 0.68
N LEU A 214 -14.70 13.79 1.06
CA LEU A 214 -13.49 14.21 0.36
C LEU A 214 -13.41 13.60 -1.05
N LYS A 215 -13.77 12.32 -1.23
CA LYS A 215 -13.84 11.68 -2.55
C LYS A 215 -14.86 12.35 -3.47
N GLU A 216 -16.04 12.68 -2.94
CA GLU A 216 -17.07 13.41 -3.67
C GLU A 216 -16.55 14.80 -4.10
N ALA A 217 -16.03 15.58 -3.17
CA ALA A 217 -15.47 16.90 -3.46
C ALA A 217 -14.29 16.82 -4.47
N ALA A 218 -13.45 15.78 -4.40
CA ALA A 218 -12.36 15.57 -5.35
C ALA A 218 -12.87 15.30 -6.77
N ALA A 219 -13.94 14.52 -6.92
CA ALA A 219 -14.54 14.20 -8.21
C ALA A 219 -15.16 15.42 -8.92
N TYR A 220 -15.68 16.38 -8.15
CA TYR A 220 -16.21 17.64 -8.68
C TYR A 220 -15.18 18.78 -8.74
N SER A 221 -13.97 18.57 -8.21
CA SER A 221 -12.89 19.55 -8.31
C SER A 221 -12.32 19.61 -9.73
N SER A 222 -12.87 20.49 -10.56
CA SER A 222 -12.12 21.06 -11.68
C SER A 222 -10.89 21.79 -11.12
N ILE A 223 -9.77 21.75 -11.85
CA ILE A 223 -8.50 22.42 -11.52
C ILE A 223 -8.68 23.94 -11.69
N GLU A 224 -9.69 24.52 -11.05
CA GLU A 224 -9.84 25.96 -10.99
C GLU A 224 -9.05 26.45 -9.80
N ASP A 225 -8.10 27.34 -10.09
CA ASP A 225 -7.26 28.06 -9.14
C ASP A 225 -8.13 28.69 -8.06
N THR A 226 -8.32 27.95 -6.97
CA THR A 226 -8.95 28.50 -5.78
C THR A 226 -7.86 29.37 -5.15
N ASP A 227 -8.06 30.70 -5.16
CA ASP A 227 -7.13 31.65 -4.56
C ASP A 227 -6.96 31.32 -3.07
N ILE A 228 -5.87 30.63 -2.74
CA ILE A 228 -5.51 30.34 -1.35
C ILE A 228 -4.84 31.58 -0.78
N PRO A 229 -5.33 32.12 0.36
CA PRO A 229 -4.77 33.33 0.94
C PRO A 229 -3.25 33.24 1.11
N GLU A 230 -2.51 34.28 0.68
CA GLU A 230 -1.05 34.34 0.78
C GLU A 230 -0.55 34.13 2.23
N ALA A 231 -1.36 34.56 3.22
CA ALA A 231 -1.06 34.36 4.63
C ALA A 231 -0.97 32.87 5.02
N SER A 232 -1.80 32.02 4.41
CA SER A 232 -1.80 30.56 4.63
C SER A 232 -0.55 29.88 4.05
N GLN A 233 0.17 30.55 3.15
CA GLN A 233 1.38 30.03 2.48
C GLN A 233 2.68 30.49 3.16
N SER A 234 2.58 31.24 4.26
CA SER A 234 3.74 31.83 4.94
C SER A 234 4.65 30.82 5.65
N SER A 235 4.08 29.70 6.12
CA SER A 235 4.82 28.59 6.74
C SER A 235 4.01 27.29 6.70
N THR A 236 4.68 26.13 6.79
CA THR A 236 4.04 24.82 6.91
C THR A 236 3.04 24.79 8.08
N GLU A 237 3.40 25.37 9.23
CA GLU A 237 2.52 25.46 10.41
C GLU A 237 1.22 26.22 10.13
N THR A 238 1.31 27.38 9.47
CA THR A 238 0.13 28.18 9.10
C THR A 238 -0.73 27.47 8.06
N ALA A 239 -0.11 26.77 7.12
CA ALA A 239 -0.80 25.95 6.12
C ALA A 239 -1.57 24.78 6.75
N ILE A 240 -0.97 24.08 7.72
CA ILE A 240 -1.62 23.01 8.48
C ILE A 240 -2.81 23.55 9.26
N HIS A 241 -2.64 24.68 9.96
CA HIS A 241 -3.75 25.30 10.70
C HIS A 241 -4.90 25.71 9.80
N SER A 242 -4.61 26.34 8.67
CA SER A 242 -5.60 26.71 7.64
C SER A 242 -6.35 25.48 7.15
N LEU A 243 -5.64 24.38 6.85
CA LEU A 243 -6.25 23.13 6.39
C LEU A 243 -7.17 22.50 7.44
N ILE A 244 -6.71 22.43 8.70
CA ILE A 244 -7.52 21.91 9.81
C ILE A 244 -8.79 22.74 10.00
N GLU A 245 -8.71 24.06 9.92
CA GLU A 245 -9.86 24.94 10.04
C GLU A 245 -10.87 24.72 8.91
N THR A 246 -10.41 24.65 7.67
CA THR A 246 -11.24 24.37 6.49
C THR A 246 -11.91 22.99 6.59
N LEU A 247 -11.19 21.96 7.05
CA LEU A 247 -11.76 20.63 7.31
C LEU A 247 -12.80 20.67 8.45
N ARG A 248 -12.55 21.40 9.54
CA ARG A 248 -13.51 21.56 10.65
C ARG A 248 -14.79 22.28 10.20
N ASN A 249 -14.67 23.22 9.27
CA ASN A 249 -15.80 23.94 8.68
C ASN A 249 -16.53 23.11 7.60
N LYS A 250 -16.07 21.88 7.30
CA LYS A 250 -16.62 20.99 6.26
C LYS A 250 -16.53 21.58 4.85
N GLU A 251 -15.57 22.48 4.62
CA GLU A 251 -15.31 23.11 3.33
C GLU A 251 -14.39 22.21 2.47
N PHE A 252 -14.86 21.01 2.14
CA PHE A 252 -14.02 19.95 1.56
C PHE A 252 -13.38 20.33 0.21
N PHE A 253 -14.07 21.10 -0.63
CA PHE A 253 -13.50 21.59 -1.89
C PHE A 253 -12.28 22.48 -1.65
N SER A 254 -12.41 23.45 -0.73
CA SER A 254 -11.33 24.34 -0.33
C SER A 254 -10.18 23.58 0.33
N ALA A 255 -10.47 22.57 1.15
CA ALA A 255 -9.44 21.73 1.78
C ALA A 255 -8.63 20.96 0.73
N ILE A 256 -9.29 20.42 -0.30
CA ILE A 256 -8.62 19.73 -1.41
C ILE A 256 -7.77 20.69 -2.24
N ALA A 257 -8.28 21.89 -2.52
CA ALA A 257 -7.52 22.93 -3.22
C ALA A 257 -6.27 23.35 -2.42
N GLN A 258 -6.43 23.57 -1.12
CA GLN A 258 -5.34 23.85 -0.18
C GLN A 258 -4.25 22.78 -0.22
N VAL A 259 -4.61 21.50 -0.05
CA VAL A 259 -3.63 20.39 -0.11
C VAL A 259 -2.90 20.36 -1.45
N LYS A 260 -3.61 20.51 -2.57
CA LYS A 260 -2.99 20.52 -3.92
C LYS A 260 -1.97 21.65 -4.05
N ALA A 261 -2.30 22.86 -3.60
CA ALA A 261 -1.38 23.99 -3.67
C ALA A 261 -0.21 23.86 -2.68
N PHE A 262 -0.47 23.42 -1.46
CA PHE A 262 0.59 23.22 -0.45
C PHE A 262 1.59 22.16 -0.90
N ARG A 263 1.15 21.10 -1.61
CA ARG A 263 2.06 20.13 -2.27
C ARG A 263 2.96 20.76 -3.33
N CYS A 264 2.50 21.77 -4.05
CA CYS A 264 3.32 22.49 -5.03
C CYS A 264 4.40 23.34 -4.34
N ILE A 265 4.10 23.89 -3.17
CA ILE A 265 5.02 24.75 -2.40
C ILE A 265 6.01 23.90 -1.59
N TRP A 266 5.53 22.82 -0.96
CA TRP A 266 6.30 21.94 -0.09
C TRP A 266 6.14 20.47 -0.50
N PRO A 267 6.78 20.04 -1.60
CA PRO A 267 6.58 18.69 -2.17
C PRO A 267 7.11 17.54 -1.31
N ASN A 268 7.98 17.84 -0.34
CA ASN A 268 8.61 16.86 0.55
C ASN A 268 8.09 16.94 2.00
N ASP A 269 7.03 17.72 2.23
CA ASP A 269 6.43 17.92 3.55
C ASP A 269 5.15 17.07 3.66
N ILE A 270 4.39 17.19 4.75
CA ILE A 270 3.28 16.28 5.09
C ILE A 270 2.04 16.36 4.18
N PHE A 271 2.00 17.25 3.19
CA PHE A 271 0.79 17.56 2.41
C PHE A 271 0.51 16.54 1.31
#